data_AF-A0ABD0Q7Q0-F1
#
_entry.id   AF-A0ABD0Q7Q0-F1
#
_cell.length_a   1.000
_cell.length_b   1.000
_cell.length_c   1.000
_cell.angle_alpha   90.00
_cell.angle_beta   90.00
_cell.angle_gamma   90.00
#
_symmetry.space_group_name_H-M   'P 1'
#
loop_
_entity.id
_entity.type
_entity.pdbx_description
1 polymer ?
#
loop_
_entity_poly.entity_id
_entity_poly.type
_entity_poly.pdbx_seq_one_letter_code
_entity_poly.pdbx_strand_id
1 'polypeptide(L)'
;TDLVPTLALLLGVPIPYSSVGQVLLPLFPQNGSRGAPTGLSQAEALWINVKQVNRFLETYSNMAKDIPPDSLSQLRADFSNISSQYLAAVHKGHLPSPELVVSMQNYLTAVRETCRASWARFNPFKMAAGLLILGVACMLCYVLSELSQVVIHEGLLKLPILSGLVVGLVLAAGQLFLQGYVELSWCMGAAALSSEVFFSKREVVTFRPAHAGPSGAFLALYVIYEGNVVTFLLFTLSIYVPLRLNWDGLLVPLPPPDTQKPPRLLPTALPSSVVRRQATILLVWLGVLVGSLYLSLSFHNCREEQGTCQPSPFLSQLSRVQNSQLRNLHYVLSVGSLALWGYLLHRWLRHYGNLNCTSLTVFSACFLVPLACVCMGLHWAVSATPEDTFRNLSELIGLAQVFLPRVTFCLLGLGLLLLWVDPMTVFLKSKTPLNSRGTSLPPPKYRASTGISPQAELHHLIPQLYQRIRHSLEDGGTESGETDSRPAVEAYGLGTVYSAPLVLLCGLLGLVLLLLHPEGMALAFLLLLLEAGAVLHIHACSANLSSLHKHSNGFSVPWAPVVSWSLAAAQFFHATGHLPTFPSIQWGAAFVGFPQGHTGTALPASLVTLNTFSSHIIFA
;
A
#
# COMPACT_ATOMS: atom_id res chain seq x y z
N THR A 1 9.72 17.88 -27.10
CA THR A 1 9.69 17.34 -28.47
C THR A 1 9.04 18.36 -29.39
N ASP A 2 9.50 18.47 -30.63
CA ASP A 2 9.04 19.49 -31.60
C ASP A 2 7.76 19.07 -32.35
N LEU A 3 7.41 17.78 -32.26
CA LEU A 3 6.22 17.21 -32.90
C LEU A 3 4.91 17.76 -32.33
N VAL A 4 4.82 17.91 -31.00
CA VAL A 4 3.58 18.29 -30.30
C VAL A 4 3.04 19.67 -30.74
N PRO A 5 3.82 20.77 -30.68
CA PRO A 5 3.31 22.08 -31.11
C PRO A 5 3.06 22.13 -32.62
N THR A 6 3.87 21.41 -33.40
CA THR A 6 3.71 21.31 -34.86
C THR A 6 2.36 20.68 -35.23
N LEU A 7 2.06 19.50 -34.67
CA LEU A 7 0.83 18.77 -34.97
C LEU A 7 -0.40 19.54 -34.49
N ALA A 8 -0.33 20.18 -33.32
CA ALA A 8 -1.44 20.99 -32.80
C ALA A 8 -1.84 22.10 -33.78
N LEU A 9 -0.86 22.86 -34.28
CA LEU A 9 -1.11 23.93 -35.25
C LEU A 9 -1.61 23.40 -36.60
N LEU A 10 -1.08 22.28 -37.09
CA LEU A 10 -1.55 21.65 -38.34
C LEU A 10 -3.00 21.15 -38.24
N LEU A 11 -3.42 20.69 -37.06
CA LEU A 11 -4.79 20.25 -36.78
C LEU A 11 -5.74 21.41 -36.40
N GLY A 12 -5.23 22.65 -36.34
CA GLY A 12 -6.03 23.83 -35.97
C GLY A 12 -6.44 23.87 -34.49
N VAL A 13 -5.77 23.10 -33.63
CA VAL A 13 -6.01 23.08 -32.18
C VAL A 13 -4.94 23.89 -31.45
N PRO A 14 -5.25 24.50 -30.29
CA PRO A 14 -4.26 25.23 -29.51
C PRO A 14 -3.12 24.31 -29.06
N ILE A 15 -1.89 24.84 -29.07
CA ILE A 15 -0.71 24.12 -28.57
C ILE A 15 -0.94 23.74 -27.09
N PRO A 16 -0.71 22.47 -26.70
CA PRO A 16 -0.86 22.04 -25.32
C PRO A 16 -0.07 22.92 -24.36
N TYR A 17 -0.72 23.35 -23.28
CA TYR A 17 -0.20 24.39 -22.39
C TYR A 17 1.18 24.09 -21.79
N SER A 18 1.49 22.82 -21.51
CA SER A 18 2.77 22.37 -20.94
C SER A 18 3.87 22.11 -21.97
N SER A 19 3.60 22.33 -23.26
CA SER A 19 4.60 22.13 -24.31
C SER A 19 5.65 23.24 -24.28
N VAL A 20 6.93 22.86 -24.29
CA VAL A 20 8.09 23.74 -24.51
C VAL A 20 8.79 23.45 -25.85
N GLY A 21 8.10 22.71 -26.72
CA GLY A 21 8.56 22.35 -28.05
C GLY A 21 8.63 23.54 -29.00
N GLN A 22 9.27 23.33 -30.14
CA GLN A 22 9.41 24.30 -31.22
C GLN A 22 8.69 23.76 -32.44
N VAL A 23 7.99 24.63 -33.16
CA VAL A 23 7.30 24.26 -34.39
C VAL A 23 8.31 23.96 -35.51
N LEU A 24 8.10 22.87 -36.24
CA LEU A 24 8.89 22.47 -37.40
C LEU A 24 8.52 23.33 -38.61
N LEU A 25 9.29 24.40 -38.85
CA LEU A 25 9.03 25.37 -39.92
C LEU A 25 8.84 24.80 -41.33
N PRO A 26 9.55 23.75 -41.78
CA PRO A 26 9.39 23.21 -43.13
C PRO A 26 7.97 22.73 -43.46
N LEU A 27 7.15 22.46 -42.43
CA LEU A 27 5.77 22.01 -42.59
C LEU A 27 4.76 23.16 -42.74
N PHE A 28 5.21 24.41 -42.61
CA PHE A 28 4.38 25.61 -42.76
C PHE A 28 4.79 26.38 -44.02
N PRO A 29 3.83 27.01 -44.73
CA PRO A 29 4.12 27.80 -45.91
C PRO A 29 5.05 28.97 -45.59
N GLN A 30 6.06 29.17 -46.46
CA GLN A 30 6.96 30.31 -46.37
C GLN A 30 6.20 31.62 -46.59
N ASN A 31 6.64 32.65 -45.87
CA ASN A 31 6.14 34.02 -45.95
C ASN A 31 6.14 34.51 -47.42
N GLY A 32 4.95 34.77 -47.97
CA GLY A 32 4.80 35.36 -49.32
C GLY A 32 4.61 34.38 -50.48
N SER A 33 4.44 33.07 -50.24
CA SER A 33 4.08 32.15 -51.33
C SER A 33 2.61 32.36 -51.78
N ARG A 34 2.42 32.94 -52.98
CA ARG A 34 1.14 33.36 -53.56
C ARG A 34 0.19 32.21 -53.98
N GLY A 35 0.25 31.04 -53.34
CA GLY A 35 -0.51 29.87 -53.83
C GLY A 35 -0.97 28.84 -52.79
N ALA A 36 -0.74 29.02 -51.49
CA ALA A 36 -1.21 28.08 -50.47
C ALA A 36 -2.51 28.58 -49.81
N PRO A 37 -3.52 27.71 -49.64
CA PRO A 37 -4.83 28.09 -49.10
C PRO A 37 -4.72 28.43 -47.60
N THR A 38 -5.29 29.56 -47.18
CA THR A 38 -5.82 29.86 -45.82
C THR A 38 -5.09 29.23 -44.61
N GLY A 39 -3.76 29.15 -44.64
CA GLY A 39 -2.94 28.44 -43.65
C GLY A 39 -1.98 29.39 -42.95
N LEU A 40 -1.67 29.08 -41.68
CA LEU A 40 -0.70 29.83 -40.87
C LEU A 40 0.66 29.90 -41.55
N SER A 41 1.21 31.10 -41.72
CA SER A 41 2.58 31.30 -42.19
C SER A 41 3.60 30.82 -41.14
N GLN A 42 4.84 30.56 -41.57
CA GLN A 42 5.93 30.17 -40.67
C GLN A 42 6.12 31.15 -39.49
N ALA A 43 6.05 32.46 -39.77
CA ALA A 43 6.23 33.48 -38.73
C ALA A 43 5.04 33.56 -37.77
N GLU A 44 3.81 33.36 -38.25
CA GLU A 44 2.62 33.28 -37.38
C GLU A 44 2.64 32.03 -36.51
N ALA A 45 2.99 30.87 -37.08
CA ALA A 45 3.11 29.62 -36.34
C ALA A 45 4.15 29.71 -35.21
N LEU A 46 5.32 30.31 -35.50
CA LEU A 46 6.34 30.59 -34.49
C LEU A 46 5.85 31.56 -33.43
N TRP A 47 5.17 32.63 -33.82
CA TRP A 47 4.68 33.62 -32.87
C TRP A 47 3.65 33.04 -31.90
N ILE A 48 2.73 32.20 -32.39
CA ILE A 48 1.77 31.47 -31.54
C ILE A 48 2.53 30.59 -30.54
N ASN A 49 3.56 29.89 -30.99
CA ASN A 49 4.38 29.04 -30.14
C ASN A 49 5.15 29.85 -29.08
N VAL A 50 5.82 30.94 -29.47
CA VAL A 50 6.55 31.86 -28.56
C VAL A 50 5.62 32.39 -27.47
N LYS A 51 4.40 32.81 -27.83
CA LYS A 51 3.39 33.27 -26.88
C LYS A 51 2.96 32.18 -25.90
N GLN A 52 2.67 30.98 -26.39
CA GLN A 52 2.27 29.86 -25.53
C GLN A 52 3.39 29.49 -24.55
N VAL A 53 4.62 29.36 -25.04
CA VAL A 53 5.79 29.03 -24.21
C VAL A 53 6.08 30.12 -23.17
N ASN A 54 6.00 31.41 -23.54
CA ASN A 54 6.17 32.50 -22.56
C ASN A 54 5.09 32.48 -21.47
N ARG A 55 3.82 32.28 -21.85
CA ARG A 55 2.71 32.18 -20.89
C ARG A 55 2.92 31.02 -19.91
N PHE A 56 3.39 29.88 -20.42
CA PHE A 56 3.76 28.74 -19.59
C PHE A 56 4.91 29.10 -18.64
N LEU A 57 5.99 29.71 -19.17
CA LEU A 57 7.17 30.09 -18.39
C LEU A 57 6.84 31.08 -17.26
N GLU A 58 6.02 32.09 -17.53
CA GLU A 58 5.56 33.05 -16.53
C GLU A 58 4.81 32.35 -15.38
N THR A 59 3.84 31.50 -15.72
CA THR A 59 3.05 30.77 -14.72
C THR A 59 3.93 29.81 -13.93
N TYR A 60 4.82 29.07 -14.61
CA TYR A 60 5.77 28.18 -13.97
C TYR A 60 6.68 28.93 -12.99
N SER A 61 7.26 30.06 -13.42
CA SER A 61 8.18 30.86 -12.60
C SER A 61 7.54 31.48 -11.36
N ASN A 62 6.22 31.69 -11.39
CA ASN A 62 5.47 32.17 -10.24
C ASN A 62 5.22 31.04 -9.23
N MET A 63 5.12 29.80 -9.69
CA MET A 63 4.84 28.62 -8.86
C MET A 63 6.12 27.94 -8.34
N ALA A 64 7.19 27.93 -9.14
CA ALA A 64 8.42 27.21 -8.89
C ALA A 64 9.64 28.15 -9.05
N LYS A 65 10.59 28.07 -8.11
CA LYS A 65 11.75 28.97 -8.02
C LYS A 65 13.05 28.32 -8.51
N ASP A 66 12.93 27.32 -9.36
CA ASP A 66 14.03 26.41 -9.70
C ASP A 66 14.92 26.97 -10.82
N ILE A 67 14.37 27.92 -11.59
CA ILE A 67 15.04 28.64 -12.67
C ILE A 67 15.81 29.82 -12.08
N PRO A 68 17.11 30.00 -12.40
CA PRO A 68 17.90 31.13 -11.92
C PRO A 68 17.25 32.48 -12.28
N PRO A 69 17.23 33.45 -11.35
CA PRO A 69 16.58 34.74 -11.57
C PRO A 69 17.21 35.52 -12.73
N ASP A 70 18.53 35.40 -12.92
CA ASP A 70 19.26 36.07 -13.99
C ASP A 70 18.81 35.56 -15.37
N SER A 71 18.82 34.23 -15.58
CA SER A 71 18.34 33.60 -16.82
C SER A 71 16.88 33.96 -17.10
N LEU A 72 16.05 34.00 -16.05
CA LEU A 72 14.64 34.34 -16.19
C LEU A 72 14.43 35.81 -16.59
N SER A 73 15.23 36.73 -16.04
CA SER A 73 15.20 38.14 -16.42
C SER A 73 15.63 38.34 -17.87
N GLN A 74 16.65 37.59 -18.32
CA GLN A 74 17.13 37.60 -19.69
C GLN A 74 16.05 37.10 -20.66
N LEU A 75 15.42 35.95 -20.36
CA LEU A 75 14.32 35.41 -21.18
C LEU A 75 13.13 36.38 -21.27
N ARG A 76 12.76 37.04 -20.17
CA ARG A 76 11.70 38.07 -20.18
C ARG A 76 12.09 39.27 -21.04
N ALA A 77 13.35 39.71 -20.99
CA ALA A 77 13.85 40.79 -21.83
C ALA A 77 13.80 40.39 -23.32
N ASP A 78 14.27 39.19 -23.67
CA ASP A 78 14.25 38.66 -25.03
C ASP A 78 12.82 38.57 -25.58
N PHE A 79 11.88 38.06 -24.79
CA PHE A 79 10.47 38.00 -25.16
C PHE A 79 9.89 39.40 -25.39
N SER A 80 10.17 40.36 -24.51
CA SER A 80 9.67 41.73 -24.65
C SER A 80 10.17 42.40 -25.94
N ASN A 81 11.44 42.16 -26.28
CA ASN A 81 12.06 42.67 -27.50
C ASN A 81 11.40 42.04 -28.75
N ILE A 82 11.32 40.71 -28.81
CA ILE A 82 10.67 39.98 -29.91
C ILE A 82 9.21 40.40 -30.07
N SER A 83 8.48 40.54 -28.97
CA SER A 83 7.08 40.96 -28.97
C SER A 83 6.91 42.36 -29.55
N SER A 84 7.77 43.31 -29.17
CA SER A 84 7.72 44.68 -29.68
C SER A 84 7.99 44.74 -31.19
N GLN A 85 9.00 43.99 -31.67
CA GLN A 85 9.37 43.95 -33.09
C GLN A 85 8.28 43.28 -33.94
N TYR A 86 7.69 42.19 -33.46
CA TYR A 86 6.63 41.48 -34.15
C TYR A 86 5.35 42.33 -34.24
N LEU A 87 4.91 42.93 -33.12
CA LEU A 87 3.73 43.80 -33.11
C LEU A 87 3.93 45.03 -34.00
N ALA A 88 5.15 45.61 -34.02
CA ALA A 88 5.47 46.73 -34.91
C ALA A 88 5.42 46.33 -36.39
N ALA A 89 5.91 45.13 -36.75
CA ALA A 89 5.85 44.62 -38.12
C ALA A 89 4.41 44.39 -38.57
N VAL A 90 3.60 43.73 -37.74
CA VAL A 90 2.18 43.45 -38.02
C VAL A 90 1.36 44.73 -38.10
N HIS A 91 1.57 45.69 -37.20
CA HIS A 91 0.84 46.97 -37.22
C HIS A 91 1.13 47.79 -38.48
N LYS A 92 2.35 47.71 -39.01
CA LYS A 92 2.74 48.35 -40.27
C LYS A 92 2.34 47.52 -41.52
N GLY A 93 1.67 46.38 -41.36
CA GLY A 93 1.31 45.48 -42.47
C GLY A 93 2.51 44.84 -43.18
N HIS A 94 3.69 44.85 -42.56
CA HIS A 94 4.91 44.28 -43.13
C HIS A 94 5.04 42.81 -42.76
N LEU A 95 5.60 42.02 -43.68
CA LEU A 95 5.99 40.64 -43.38
C LEU A 95 7.13 40.65 -42.35
N PRO A 96 7.10 39.76 -41.34
CA PRO A 96 8.17 39.64 -40.35
C PRO A 96 9.52 39.40 -41.03
N SER A 97 10.57 40.11 -40.59
CA SER A 97 11.92 39.94 -41.13
C SER A 97 12.45 38.53 -40.85
N PRO A 98 13.33 37.98 -41.71
CA PRO A 98 13.95 36.68 -41.47
C PRO A 98 14.78 36.67 -40.17
N GLU A 99 15.38 37.80 -39.79
CA GLU A 99 16.11 37.95 -38.53
C GLU A 99 15.18 37.79 -37.30
N LEU A 100 13.95 38.30 -37.38
CA LEU A 100 12.97 38.15 -36.31
C LEU A 100 12.53 36.69 -36.17
N VAL A 101 12.37 35.97 -37.28
CA VAL A 101 12.08 34.53 -37.28
C VAL A 101 13.19 33.75 -36.56
N VAL A 102 14.45 34.04 -36.88
CA VAL A 102 15.61 33.42 -36.20
C VAL A 102 15.63 33.77 -34.70
N SER A 103 15.33 35.02 -34.34
CA SER A 103 15.24 35.45 -32.94
C SER A 103 14.18 34.68 -32.15
N MET A 104 13.00 34.43 -32.76
CA MET A 104 11.95 33.59 -32.17
C MET A 104 12.42 32.14 -31.94
N GLN A 105 13.15 31.55 -32.89
CA GLN A 105 13.71 30.20 -32.74
C GLN A 105 14.75 30.14 -31.62
N ASN A 106 15.63 31.15 -31.55
CA ASN A 106 16.65 31.25 -30.51
C ASN A 106 16.03 31.39 -29.13
N TYR A 107 14.98 32.21 -28.99
CA TYR A 107 14.23 32.33 -27.74
C TYR A 107 13.62 30.98 -27.31
N LEU A 108 12.92 30.28 -28.20
CA LEU A 108 12.33 28.97 -27.89
C LEU A 108 13.39 27.93 -27.48
N THR A 109 14.55 27.97 -28.15
CA THR A 109 15.69 27.11 -27.83
C THR A 109 16.27 27.46 -26.45
N ALA A 110 16.46 28.75 -26.15
CA ALA A 110 16.97 29.23 -24.87
C ALA A 110 16.04 28.87 -23.70
N VAL A 111 14.73 29.05 -23.86
CA VAL A 111 13.74 28.63 -22.86
C VAL A 111 13.83 27.12 -22.63
N ARG A 112 13.87 26.32 -23.71
CA ARG A 112 13.97 24.86 -23.62
C ARG A 112 15.22 24.42 -22.87
N GLU A 113 16.39 24.95 -23.22
CA GLU A 113 17.65 24.55 -22.59
C GLU A 113 17.68 24.98 -21.11
N THR A 114 17.17 26.17 -20.78
CA THR A 114 17.05 26.64 -19.40
C THR A 114 16.13 25.73 -18.57
N CYS A 115 14.96 25.37 -19.13
CA CYS A 115 14.04 24.43 -18.48
C CYS A 115 14.67 23.04 -18.35
N ARG A 116 15.34 22.53 -19.39
CA ARG A 116 16.00 21.22 -19.38
C ARG A 116 17.09 21.15 -18.29
N ALA A 117 17.93 22.17 -18.18
CA ALA A 117 18.97 22.26 -17.15
C ALA A 117 18.38 22.35 -15.73
N SER A 118 17.19 22.95 -15.59
CA SER A 118 16.50 23.07 -14.31
C SER A 118 15.77 21.78 -13.90
N TRP A 119 15.15 21.09 -14.86
CA TRP A 119 14.33 19.89 -14.62
C TRP A 119 15.14 18.59 -14.55
N ALA A 120 16.18 18.42 -15.37
CA ALA A 120 16.96 17.19 -15.43
C ALA A 120 18.17 17.21 -14.47
N ARG A 121 17.92 17.36 -13.16
CA ARG A 121 18.98 17.37 -12.13
C ARG A 121 19.17 15.99 -11.52
N PHE A 122 20.05 15.19 -12.11
CA PHE A 122 20.63 14.03 -11.42
C PHE A 122 21.76 14.52 -10.52
N ASN A 123 21.57 14.47 -9.21
CA ASN A 123 22.66 14.73 -8.27
C ASN A 123 23.30 13.39 -7.89
N PRO A 124 24.46 13.03 -8.49
CA PRO A 124 25.07 11.71 -8.28
C PRO A 124 25.46 11.49 -6.82
N PHE A 125 25.80 12.55 -6.08
CA PHE A 125 26.13 12.45 -4.66
C PHE A 125 24.90 12.10 -3.81
N LYS A 126 23.74 12.74 -4.07
CA LYS A 126 22.47 12.40 -3.40
C LYS A 126 22.02 10.98 -3.75
N MET A 127 22.19 10.56 -5.01
CA MET A 127 21.87 9.19 -5.44
C MET A 127 22.77 8.16 -4.76
N ALA A 128 24.09 8.39 -4.72
CA ALA A 128 25.05 7.52 -4.05
C ALA A 128 24.81 7.45 -2.54
N ALA A 129 24.49 8.59 -1.89
CA ALA A 129 24.09 8.62 -0.48
C ALA A 129 22.82 7.80 -0.23
N GLY A 130 21.82 7.90 -1.11
CA GLY A 130 20.61 7.07 -1.04
C GLY A 130 20.91 5.58 -1.16
N LEU A 131 21.78 5.17 -2.09
CA LEU A 131 22.22 3.78 -2.24
C LEU A 131 22.99 3.29 -1.01
N LEU A 132 23.84 4.14 -0.42
CA LEU A 132 24.57 3.82 0.81
C LEU A 132 23.61 3.60 1.99
N ILE A 133 22.66 4.52 2.19
CA ILE A 133 21.63 4.39 3.24
C ILE A 133 20.84 3.10 3.07
N LEU A 134 20.43 2.79 1.84
CA LEU A 134 19.69 1.56 1.54
C LEU A 134 20.53 0.31 1.84
N GLY A 135 21.79 0.28 1.39
CA GLY A 135 22.70 -0.84 1.65
C GLY A 135 22.95 -1.07 3.14
N VAL A 136 23.15 0.01 3.90
CA VAL A 136 23.33 -0.06 5.36
C VAL A 136 22.06 -0.54 6.05
N ALA A 137 20.89 -0.03 5.66
CA ALA A 137 19.60 -0.47 6.21
C ALA A 137 19.35 -1.96 5.94
N CYS A 138 19.68 -2.47 4.75
CA CYS A 138 19.60 -3.90 4.45
C CYS A 138 20.51 -4.74 5.36
N MET A 139 21.75 -4.28 5.59
CA MET A 139 22.68 -4.93 6.51
C MET A 139 22.15 -4.92 7.94
N LEU A 140 21.56 -3.81 8.39
CA LEU A 140 20.94 -3.74 9.71
C LEU A 140 19.79 -4.71 9.86
N CYS A 141 18.86 -4.75 8.89
CA CYS A 141 17.74 -5.68 8.92
C CYS A 141 18.23 -7.13 9.03
N TYR A 142 19.31 -7.48 8.32
CA TYR A 142 19.95 -8.78 8.43
C TYR A 142 20.51 -9.03 9.85
N VAL A 143 21.30 -8.10 10.39
CA VAL A 143 21.89 -8.22 11.74
C VAL A 143 20.81 -8.27 12.83
N LEU A 144 19.77 -7.44 12.73
CA LEU A 144 18.62 -7.44 13.63
C LEU A 144 17.86 -8.76 13.59
N SER A 145 17.72 -9.37 12.41
CA SER A 145 17.08 -10.68 12.27
C SER A 145 17.87 -11.77 13.00
N GLU A 146 19.19 -11.81 12.82
CA GLU A 146 20.09 -12.78 13.47
C GLU A 146 20.20 -12.56 14.98
N LEU A 147 20.20 -11.29 15.45
CA LEU A 147 20.30 -10.92 16.86
C LEU A 147 18.95 -10.67 17.54
N SER A 148 17.84 -11.04 16.91
CA SER A 148 16.48 -10.70 17.34
C SER A 148 16.19 -11.07 18.81
N GLN A 149 16.74 -12.20 19.30
CA GLN A 149 16.60 -12.62 20.69
C GLN A 149 17.26 -11.68 21.70
N VAL A 150 18.47 -11.21 21.40
CA VAL A 150 19.25 -10.33 22.29
C VAL A 150 18.65 -8.93 22.27
N VAL A 151 18.26 -8.45 21.08
CA VAL A 151 17.72 -7.10 20.88
C VAL A 151 16.38 -6.92 21.57
N ILE A 152 15.48 -7.92 21.51
CA ILE A 152 14.18 -7.88 22.17
C ILE A 152 14.33 -7.94 23.70
N HIS A 153 15.27 -8.72 24.21
CA HIS A 153 15.44 -8.89 25.65
C HIS A 153 16.09 -7.68 26.32
N GLU A 154 17.08 -7.04 25.69
CA GLU A 154 17.82 -5.91 26.26
C GLU A 154 17.32 -4.52 25.85
N GLY A 155 16.32 -4.43 24.95
CA GLY A 155 15.80 -3.14 24.48
C GLY A 155 16.85 -2.31 23.73
N LEU A 156 17.77 -2.98 23.03
CA LEU A 156 19.02 -2.42 22.50
C LEU A 156 18.82 -1.34 21.41
N LEU A 157 17.63 -1.30 20.79
CA LEU A 157 17.25 -0.39 19.69
C LEU A 157 17.03 1.05 20.12
N LYS A 158 16.70 1.31 21.40
CA LYS A 158 16.29 2.65 21.85
C LYS A 158 17.43 3.68 21.76
N LEU A 159 18.64 3.30 22.18
CA LEU A 159 19.81 4.19 22.21
C LEU A 159 20.30 4.58 20.80
N PRO A 160 20.46 3.64 19.85
CA PRO A 160 20.80 3.95 18.46
C PRO A 160 19.78 4.89 17.79
N ILE A 161 18.48 4.62 17.94
CA ILE A 161 17.42 5.45 17.36
C ILE A 161 17.47 6.87 17.94
N LEU A 162 17.62 7.00 19.26
CA LEU A 162 17.74 8.30 19.91
C LEU A 162 18.99 9.05 19.44
N SER A 163 20.12 8.37 19.31
CA SER A 163 21.36 8.98 18.80
C SER A 163 21.21 9.49 17.37
N GLY A 164 20.52 8.75 16.51
CA GLY A 164 20.22 9.15 15.14
C GLY A 164 19.34 10.39 15.09
N LEU A 165 18.27 10.41 15.89
CA LEU A 165 17.37 11.56 16.03
C LEU A 165 18.13 12.83 16.46
N VAL A 166 19.03 12.71 17.44
CA VAL A 166 19.84 13.83 17.92
C VAL A 166 20.75 14.36 16.80
N VAL A 167 21.47 13.49 16.08
CA VAL A 167 22.34 13.89 14.97
C VAL A 167 21.54 14.57 13.85
N GLY A 168 20.37 14.02 13.49
CA GLY A 168 19.48 14.63 12.50
C GLY A 168 19.00 16.02 12.90
N LEU A 169 18.60 16.20 14.17
CA LEU A 169 18.15 17.48 14.70
C LEU A 169 19.28 18.52 14.77
N VAL A 170 20.50 18.12 15.14
CA VAL A 170 21.67 19.00 15.17
C VAL A 170 22.02 19.48 13.77
N LEU A 171 21.97 18.60 12.76
CA LEU A 171 22.21 18.98 11.37
C LEU A 171 21.11 19.89 10.83
N ALA A 172 19.84 19.61 11.16
CA ALA A 172 18.73 20.49 10.79
C ALA A 172 18.88 21.89 11.40
N ALA A 173 19.23 21.98 12.69
CA ALA A 173 19.50 23.25 13.36
C ALA A 173 20.69 23.99 12.74
N GLY A 174 21.77 23.27 12.40
CA GLY A 174 22.95 23.84 11.73
C GLY A 174 22.64 24.37 10.34
N GLN A 175 21.87 23.63 9.52
CA GLN A 175 21.42 24.10 8.21
C GLN A 175 20.51 25.32 8.32
N LEU A 176 19.56 25.30 9.25
CA LEU A 176 18.67 26.44 9.50
C LEU A 176 19.48 27.69 9.89
N PHE A 177 20.50 27.55 10.74
CA PHE A 177 21.33 28.66 11.21
C PHE A 177 22.28 29.20 10.13
N LEU A 178 22.91 28.32 9.33
CA LEU A 178 23.92 28.70 8.35
C LEU A 178 23.34 29.07 6.97
N GLN A 179 22.29 28.37 6.54
CA GLN A 179 21.75 28.45 5.19
C GLN A 179 20.35 29.08 5.15
N GLY A 180 19.68 29.21 6.30
CA GLY A 180 18.32 29.78 6.40
C GLY A 180 17.21 28.83 5.93
N TYR A 181 17.54 27.60 5.53
CA TYR A 181 16.60 26.56 5.14
C TYR A 181 17.13 25.18 5.57
N VAL A 182 16.24 24.19 5.66
CA VAL A 182 16.58 22.80 6.03
C VAL A 182 16.34 21.89 4.85
N GLU A 183 17.38 21.19 4.38
CA GLU A 183 17.23 20.07 3.46
C GLU A 183 16.93 18.80 4.26
N LEU A 184 15.64 18.50 4.41
CA LEU A 184 15.16 17.39 5.23
C LEU A 184 15.78 16.03 4.84
N SER A 185 16.06 15.82 3.55
CA SER A 185 16.67 14.57 3.06
C SER A 185 18.06 14.30 3.63
N TRP A 186 18.90 15.33 3.78
CA TRP A 186 20.22 15.19 4.40
C TRP A 186 20.12 14.93 5.89
N CYS A 187 19.19 15.60 6.57
CA CYS A 187 18.97 15.44 8.00
C CYS A 187 18.47 14.03 8.34
N MET A 188 17.49 13.53 7.58
CA MET A 188 16.97 12.17 7.73
C MET A 188 18.02 11.12 7.35
N GLY A 189 18.77 11.33 6.26
CA GLY A 189 19.83 10.41 5.85
C GLY A 189 20.96 10.29 6.88
N ALA A 190 21.38 11.41 7.48
CA ALA A 190 22.37 11.41 8.54
C ALA A 190 21.84 10.80 9.85
N ALA A 191 20.56 11.04 10.18
CA ALA A 191 19.91 10.40 11.33
C ALA A 191 19.90 8.87 11.19
N ALA A 192 19.52 8.37 10.00
CA ALA A 192 19.56 6.96 9.68
C ALA A 192 20.99 6.42 9.81
N LEU A 193 21.95 6.96 9.04
CA LEU A 193 23.34 6.47 9.05
C LEU A 193 23.99 6.49 10.44
N SER A 194 23.73 7.52 11.26
CA SER A 194 24.31 7.59 12.61
C SER A 194 23.69 6.57 13.56
N SER A 195 22.37 6.33 13.49
CA SER A 195 21.73 5.26 14.26
C SER A 195 22.31 3.88 13.89
N GLU A 196 22.60 3.66 12.61
CA GLU A 196 23.14 2.43 12.06
C GLU A 196 24.58 2.16 12.48
N VAL A 197 25.43 3.19 12.37
CA VAL A 197 26.83 3.13 12.80
C VAL A 197 26.91 2.89 14.31
N PHE A 198 26.02 3.52 15.08
CA PHE A 198 25.99 3.36 16.53
C PHE A 198 25.58 1.93 16.93
N PHE A 199 24.59 1.35 16.26
CA PHE A 199 24.19 -0.04 16.46
C PHE A 199 25.34 -1.00 16.10
N SER A 200 25.96 -0.82 14.93
CA SER A 200 27.05 -1.67 14.46
C SER A 200 28.27 -1.63 15.39
N LYS A 201 28.66 -0.45 15.87
CA LYS A 201 29.81 -0.31 16.79
C LYS A 201 29.62 -1.04 18.12
N ARG A 202 28.38 -1.23 18.57
CA ARG A 202 28.07 -1.91 19.84
C ARG A 202 28.23 -3.43 19.75
N GLU A 203 28.00 -4.03 18.57
CA GLU A 203 27.90 -5.48 18.39
C GLU A 203 29.01 -6.11 17.50
N VAL A 204 29.89 -5.31 16.87
CA VAL A 204 31.01 -5.82 16.04
C VAL A 204 32.02 -6.71 16.82
N VAL A 205 31.88 -6.86 18.14
CA VAL A 205 32.77 -7.71 18.96
C VAL A 205 32.47 -9.21 18.84
N THR A 206 31.34 -9.65 18.26
CA THR A 206 30.94 -11.08 18.31
C THR A 206 30.53 -11.74 16.98
N PHE A 207 30.53 -11.02 15.85
CA PHE A 207 29.98 -11.58 14.60
C PHE A 207 31.03 -12.19 13.66
N ARG A 208 30.95 -13.51 13.41
CA ARG A 208 31.59 -14.17 12.25
C ARG A 208 30.56 -14.26 11.13
N PRO A 209 30.86 -13.82 9.89
CA PRO A 209 29.91 -13.91 8.80
C PRO A 209 29.73 -15.37 8.37
N ALA A 210 28.55 -15.94 8.64
CA ALA A 210 28.08 -17.14 7.94
C ALA A 210 27.52 -16.71 6.57
N HIS A 211 27.79 -17.51 5.54
CA HIS A 211 27.55 -17.21 4.13
C HIS A 211 26.19 -16.55 3.84
N ALA A 212 26.22 -15.24 3.55
CA ALA A 212 25.13 -14.54 2.92
C ALA A 212 25.04 -15.01 1.46
N GLY A 213 23.97 -15.73 1.13
CA GLY A 213 23.65 -16.06 -0.26
C GLY A 213 23.32 -14.79 -1.05
N PRO A 214 23.73 -14.68 -2.32
CA PRO A 214 23.47 -13.51 -3.14
C PRO A 214 22.05 -13.58 -3.70
N SER A 215 21.03 -13.20 -2.91
CA SER A 215 19.63 -13.23 -3.37
C SER A 215 19.07 -11.87 -3.79
N GLY A 216 19.75 -10.75 -3.50
CA GLY A 216 19.25 -9.41 -3.87
C GLY A 216 19.65 -8.93 -5.27
N ALA A 217 20.75 -9.42 -5.83
CA ALA A 217 21.31 -8.90 -7.08
C ALA A 217 20.71 -9.51 -8.36
N PHE A 218 19.99 -10.64 -8.25
CA PHE A 218 19.45 -11.35 -9.42
C PHE A 218 18.20 -10.72 -10.03
N LEU A 219 17.51 -9.83 -9.31
CA LEU A 219 16.31 -9.14 -9.80
C LEU A 219 16.62 -8.02 -10.82
N ALA A 220 17.87 -7.55 -10.90
CA ALA A 220 18.26 -6.48 -11.82
C ALA A 220 18.36 -6.92 -13.31
N LEU A 221 18.28 -8.21 -13.60
CA LEU A 221 18.45 -8.76 -14.96
C LEU A 221 17.17 -8.73 -15.82
N TYR A 222 15.99 -8.46 -15.23
CA TYR A 222 14.70 -8.52 -15.93
C TYR A 222 13.86 -7.24 -15.78
N VAL A 223 14.47 -6.08 -16.04
CA VAL A 223 13.86 -4.74 -15.88
C VAL A 223 12.52 -4.56 -16.61
N ILE A 224 12.29 -5.32 -17.70
CA ILE A 224 11.09 -5.16 -18.54
C ILE A 224 9.88 -5.95 -18.02
N TYR A 225 10.08 -7.11 -17.39
CA TYR A 225 9.00 -8.03 -16.96
C TYR A 225 9.01 -8.30 -15.46
N GLU A 226 9.44 -7.32 -14.66
CA GLU A 226 9.59 -7.42 -13.20
C GLU A 226 8.36 -8.01 -12.52
N GLY A 227 7.15 -7.52 -12.84
CA GLY A 227 5.90 -8.04 -12.28
C GLY A 227 5.73 -9.55 -12.47
N ASN A 228 5.94 -10.05 -13.69
CA ASN A 228 5.82 -11.48 -13.99
C ASN A 228 6.90 -12.31 -13.30
N VAL A 229 8.13 -11.79 -13.21
CA VAL A 229 9.25 -12.46 -12.54
C VAL A 229 8.98 -12.55 -11.04
N VAL A 230 8.50 -11.49 -10.41
CA VAL A 230 8.17 -11.47 -8.99
C VAL A 230 7.04 -12.46 -8.69
N THR A 231 5.97 -12.49 -9.49
CA THR A 231 4.89 -13.48 -9.34
C THR A 231 5.40 -14.91 -9.52
N PHE A 232 6.29 -15.17 -10.47
CA PHE A 232 6.91 -16.48 -10.66
C PHE A 232 7.79 -16.89 -9.47
N LEU A 233 8.59 -15.96 -8.93
CA LEU A 233 9.41 -16.22 -7.74
C LEU A 233 8.54 -16.53 -6.52
N LEU A 234 7.43 -15.80 -6.34
CA LEU A 234 6.50 -16.08 -5.25
C LEU A 234 5.79 -17.42 -5.42
N PHE A 235 5.38 -17.76 -6.65
CA PHE A 235 4.82 -19.06 -6.99
C PHE A 235 5.77 -20.21 -6.67
N THR A 236 7.02 -20.13 -7.14
CA THR A 236 8.03 -21.17 -6.92
C THR A 236 8.36 -21.33 -5.43
N LEU A 237 8.52 -20.24 -4.69
CA LEU A 237 8.76 -20.26 -3.25
C LEU A 237 7.57 -20.86 -2.49
N SER A 238 6.34 -20.58 -2.94
CA SER A 238 5.13 -21.13 -2.32
C SER A 238 4.96 -22.62 -2.55
N ILE A 239 5.40 -23.16 -3.69
CA ILE A 239 5.46 -24.61 -3.96
C ILE A 239 6.63 -25.28 -3.23
N TYR A 240 7.74 -24.56 -3.05
CA TYR A 240 8.89 -25.09 -2.33
C TYR A 240 8.55 -25.47 -0.87
N VAL A 241 7.69 -24.71 -0.18
CA VAL A 241 7.29 -25.00 1.21
C VAL A 241 6.67 -26.39 1.39
N PRO A 242 5.57 -26.77 0.70
CA PRO A 242 5.00 -28.12 0.81
C PRO A 242 5.97 -29.20 0.33
N LEU A 243 6.77 -28.95 -0.73
CA LEU A 243 7.77 -29.91 -1.18
C LEU A 243 8.82 -30.21 -0.12
N ARG A 244 9.31 -29.18 0.57
CA ARG A 244 10.25 -29.32 1.67
C ARG A 244 9.63 -30.06 2.86
N LEU A 245 8.40 -29.71 3.24
CA LEU A 245 7.68 -30.42 4.31
C LEU A 245 7.47 -31.91 3.97
N ASN A 246 7.25 -32.23 2.70
CA ASN A 246 7.16 -33.62 2.24
C ASN A 246 8.52 -34.32 2.29
N TRP A 247 9.59 -33.65 1.83
CA TRP A 247 10.96 -34.17 1.87
C TRP A 247 11.45 -34.45 3.30
N ASP A 248 11.06 -33.60 4.25
CA ASP A 248 11.35 -33.76 5.68
C ASP A 248 10.48 -34.85 6.34
N GLY A 249 9.60 -35.53 5.58
CA GLY A 249 8.74 -36.62 6.06
C GLY A 249 7.57 -36.17 6.94
N LEU A 250 7.23 -34.87 6.93
CA LEU A 250 6.17 -34.30 7.78
C LEU A 250 4.77 -34.40 7.18
N LEU A 251 4.66 -34.52 5.85
CA LEU A 251 3.37 -34.65 5.13
C LEU A 251 3.00 -36.11 4.80
N VAL A 252 3.98 -36.91 4.40
CA VAL A 252 3.83 -38.34 4.11
C VAL A 252 4.75 -39.12 5.05
N PRO A 253 4.23 -40.00 5.92
CA PRO A 253 5.06 -40.82 6.80
C PRO A 253 6.01 -41.68 5.96
N LEU A 254 7.32 -41.68 6.29
CA LEU A 254 8.26 -42.63 5.71
C LEU A 254 7.80 -44.07 6.00
N PRO A 255 8.00 -45.04 5.08
CA PRO A 255 7.75 -46.44 5.39
C PRO A 255 8.53 -46.86 6.65
N PRO A 256 7.97 -47.77 7.47
CA PRO A 256 8.64 -48.21 8.68
C PRO A 256 10.04 -48.76 8.32
N PRO A 257 11.10 -48.37 9.06
CA PRO A 257 12.42 -48.91 8.80
C PRO A 257 12.41 -50.43 8.99
N ASP A 258 13.08 -51.15 8.09
CA ASP A 258 13.31 -52.59 8.24
C ASP A 258 13.84 -52.90 9.65
N THR A 259 13.25 -53.93 10.25
CA THR A 259 13.26 -54.35 11.67
C THR A 259 14.63 -54.73 12.27
N GLN A 260 15.74 -54.23 11.74
CA GLN A 260 17.09 -54.70 12.09
C GLN A 260 18.02 -53.68 12.77
N LYS A 261 17.54 -52.50 13.20
CA LYS A 261 18.37 -51.56 13.98
C LYS A 261 17.79 -51.28 15.38
N PRO A 262 18.64 -51.23 16.43
CA PRO A 262 18.20 -51.10 17.82
C PRO A 262 17.51 -49.74 18.07
N PRO A 263 16.69 -49.63 19.13
CA PRO A 263 15.82 -48.49 19.35
C PRO A 263 16.63 -47.25 19.76
N ARG A 264 17.10 -46.48 18.78
CA ARG A 264 17.36 -45.06 18.99
C ARG A 264 16.01 -44.37 19.08
N LEU A 265 15.82 -43.55 20.13
CA LEU A 265 14.60 -42.78 20.42
C LEU A 265 13.82 -42.45 19.14
N LEU A 266 12.74 -43.19 18.89
CA LEU A 266 11.87 -42.92 17.75
C LEU A 266 11.23 -41.54 17.97
N PRO A 267 11.26 -40.63 16.97
CA PRO A 267 10.39 -39.46 17.01
C PRO A 267 8.94 -39.97 17.06
N THR A 268 8.19 -39.51 18.05
CA THR A 268 6.75 -39.79 18.22
C THR A 268 6.04 -39.57 16.88
N ALA A 269 5.55 -40.65 16.27
CA ALA A 269 4.80 -40.57 15.02
C ALA A 269 3.55 -39.71 15.23
N LEU A 270 3.42 -38.64 14.46
CA LEU A 270 2.28 -37.74 14.52
C LEU A 270 0.97 -38.48 14.17
N PRO A 271 -0.13 -38.22 14.88
CA PRO A 271 -1.43 -38.82 14.54
C PRO A 271 -1.83 -38.44 13.11
N SER A 272 -2.14 -39.45 12.29
CA SER A 272 -2.43 -39.31 10.86
C SER A 272 -3.61 -38.39 10.56
N SER A 273 -4.53 -38.20 11.52
CA SER A 273 -5.65 -37.25 11.42
C SER A 273 -5.21 -35.79 11.46
N VAL A 274 -4.20 -35.47 12.29
CA VAL A 274 -3.65 -34.10 12.41
C VAL A 274 -2.86 -33.74 11.16
N VAL A 275 -2.01 -34.67 10.68
CA VAL A 275 -1.25 -34.49 9.44
C VAL A 275 -2.18 -34.28 8.26
N ARG A 276 -3.23 -35.10 8.12
CA ARG A 276 -4.23 -34.97 7.05
C ARG A 276 -4.93 -33.61 7.09
N ARG A 277 -5.39 -33.19 8.27
CA ARG A 277 -6.06 -31.88 8.44
C ARG A 277 -5.13 -30.74 8.03
N GLN A 278 -3.89 -30.73 8.51
CA GLN A 278 -2.93 -29.68 8.19
C GLN A 278 -2.54 -29.69 6.71
N ALA A 279 -2.37 -30.86 6.10
CA ALA A 279 -2.12 -30.99 4.66
C ALA A 279 -3.30 -30.46 3.84
N THR A 280 -4.55 -30.72 4.23
CA THR A 280 -5.73 -30.16 3.56
C THR A 280 -5.77 -28.64 3.68
N ILE A 281 -5.50 -28.09 4.88
CA ILE A 281 -5.44 -26.64 5.09
C ILE A 281 -4.34 -26.01 4.22
N LEU A 282 -3.16 -26.63 4.18
CA LEU A 282 -2.03 -26.18 3.35
C LEU A 282 -2.39 -26.16 1.86
N LEU A 283 -3.05 -27.21 1.35
CA LEU A 283 -3.47 -27.28 -0.05
C LEU A 283 -4.53 -26.23 -0.40
N VAL A 284 -5.51 -25.99 0.49
CA VAL A 284 -6.54 -24.96 0.28
C VAL A 284 -5.89 -23.58 0.18
N TRP A 285 -5.02 -23.22 1.12
CA TRP A 285 -4.38 -21.91 1.10
C TRP A 285 -3.35 -21.76 -0.02
N LEU A 286 -2.66 -22.84 -0.40
CA LEU A 286 -1.82 -22.84 -1.60
C LEU A 286 -2.66 -22.57 -2.85
N GLY A 287 -3.85 -23.18 -2.96
CA GLY A 287 -4.79 -22.90 -4.05
C GLY A 287 -5.27 -21.45 -4.08
N VAL A 288 -5.61 -20.88 -2.91
CA VAL A 288 -5.98 -19.46 -2.77
C VAL A 288 -4.84 -18.54 -3.20
N LEU A 289 -3.61 -18.84 -2.76
CA LEU A 289 -2.43 -18.08 -3.12
C LEU A 289 -2.20 -18.14 -4.63
N VAL A 290 -2.10 -19.34 -5.22
CA VAL A 290 -1.87 -19.52 -6.65
C VAL A 290 -2.97 -18.86 -7.49
N GLY A 291 -4.24 -19.00 -7.09
CA GLY A 291 -5.36 -18.31 -7.74
C GLY A 291 -5.22 -16.78 -7.69
N SER A 292 -4.78 -16.23 -6.54
CA SER A 292 -4.54 -14.80 -6.37
C SER A 292 -3.37 -14.32 -7.24
N LEU A 293 -2.27 -15.08 -7.30
CA LEU A 293 -1.11 -14.80 -8.17
C LEU A 293 -1.56 -14.64 -9.63
N TYR A 294 -2.25 -15.63 -10.19
CA TYR A 294 -2.67 -15.59 -11.60
C TYR A 294 -3.71 -14.52 -11.88
N LEU A 295 -4.67 -14.32 -10.98
CA LEU A 295 -5.69 -13.28 -11.18
C LEU A 295 -5.07 -11.89 -11.09
N SER A 296 -4.05 -11.69 -10.24
CA SER A 296 -3.32 -10.42 -10.11
C SER A 296 -2.61 -9.99 -11.41
N LEU A 297 -2.19 -10.95 -12.25
CA LEU A 297 -1.59 -10.66 -13.56
C LEU A 297 -2.56 -9.99 -14.54
N SER A 298 -3.88 -10.04 -14.26
CA SER A 298 -4.90 -9.35 -15.06
C SER A 298 -4.86 -7.83 -14.87
N PHE A 299 -4.18 -7.31 -13.83
CA PHE A 299 -4.11 -5.88 -13.50
C PHE A 299 -2.79 -5.24 -13.95
N HIS A 300 -2.22 -5.70 -15.07
CA HIS A 300 -0.95 -5.19 -15.56
C HIS A 300 -1.09 -3.84 -16.29
N ASN A 301 -0.09 -2.99 -16.09
CA ASN A 301 0.15 -1.80 -16.89
C ASN A 301 1.36 -2.04 -17.80
N CYS A 302 1.42 -1.30 -18.91
CA CYS A 302 2.41 -1.53 -19.96
C CYS A 302 3.51 -0.47 -19.94
N ARG A 303 4.75 -0.91 -20.10
CA ARG A 303 5.89 -0.01 -20.34
C ARG A 303 6.00 0.34 -21.82
N GLU A 304 6.55 1.51 -22.12
CA GLU A 304 6.78 1.97 -23.49
C GLU A 304 7.72 1.01 -24.26
N GLU A 305 8.71 0.42 -23.59
CA GLU A 305 9.63 -0.57 -24.18
C GLU A 305 9.00 -1.93 -24.52
N GLN A 306 7.79 -2.25 -24.03
CA GLN A 306 7.15 -3.55 -24.27
C GLN A 306 6.46 -3.66 -25.64
N GLY A 307 6.40 -2.56 -26.42
CA GLY A 307 5.92 -2.57 -27.81
C GLY A 307 4.41 -2.86 -27.95
N THR A 308 4.02 -4.13 -27.99
CA THR A 308 2.65 -4.60 -28.29
C THR A 308 1.76 -4.80 -27.07
N CYS A 309 2.18 -4.34 -25.89
CA CYS A 309 1.43 -4.48 -24.65
C CYS A 309 0.22 -3.52 -24.63
N GLN A 310 -0.97 -4.06 -24.30
CA GLN A 310 -2.17 -3.25 -24.04
C GLN A 310 -2.46 -3.23 -22.54
N PRO A 311 -2.65 -2.05 -21.92
CA PRO A 311 -2.89 -1.96 -20.49
C PRO A 311 -4.24 -2.59 -20.13
N SER A 312 -4.33 -3.13 -18.92
CA SER A 312 -5.54 -3.74 -18.43
C SER A 312 -6.73 -2.76 -18.41
N PRO A 313 -7.94 -3.20 -18.82
CA PRO A 313 -9.13 -2.35 -18.78
C PRO A 313 -9.53 -1.97 -17.34
N PHE A 314 -9.09 -2.72 -16.33
CA PHE A 314 -9.35 -2.44 -14.91
C PHE A 314 -8.61 -1.19 -14.39
N LEU A 315 -7.56 -0.74 -15.08
CA LEU A 315 -6.83 0.48 -14.75
C LEU A 315 -7.53 1.75 -15.24
N SER A 316 -8.44 1.62 -16.21
CA SER A 316 -9.19 2.74 -16.76
C SER A 316 -10.35 3.14 -15.86
N GLN A 317 -10.55 4.45 -15.69
CA GLN A 317 -11.71 5.00 -14.98
C GLN A 317 -13.01 4.57 -15.67
N LEU A 318 -14.02 4.17 -14.90
CA LEU A 318 -15.33 3.69 -15.40
C LEU A 318 -16.04 4.71 -16.28
N SER A 319 -15.83 6.01 -16.06
CA SER A 319 -16.38 7.08 -16.89
C SER A 319 -15.90 7.01 -18.35
N ARG A 320 -14.71 6.46 -18.60
CA ARG A 320 -14.12 6.32 -19.95
C ARG A 320 -14.57 5.06 -20.68
N VAL A 321 -15.16 4.10 -19.97
CA VAL A 321 -15.64 2.85 -20.57
C VAL A 321 -16.92 3.13 -21.36
N GLN A 322 -16.83 3.05 -22.69
CA GLN A 322 -17.96 3.35 -23.59
C GLN A 322 -19.09 2.31 -23.50
N ASN A 323 -18.76 1.02 -23.29
CA ASN A 323 -19.74 -0.06 -23.21
C ASN A 323 -20.43 -0.09 -21.84
N SER A 324 -21.75 0.15 -21.82
CA SER A 324 -22.56 0.22 -20.60
C SER A 324 -22.61 -1.10 -19.81
N GLN A 325 -22.65 -2.25 -20.51
CA GLN A 325 -22.67 -3.56 -19.84
C GLN A 325 -21.35 -3.84 -19.13
N LEU A 326 -20.22 -3.54 -19.80
CA LEU A 326 -18.89 -3.72 -19.25
C LEU A 326 -18.65 -2.78 -18.05
N ARG A 327 -19.09 -1.52 -18.17
CA ARG A 327 -19.02 -0.53 -17.07
C ARG A 327 -19.79 -1.01 -15.85
N ASN A 328 -21.01 -1.49 -16.03
CA ASN A 328 -21.84 -2.02 -14.93
C ASN A 328 -21.22 -3.27 -14.31
N LEU A 329 -20.65 -4.17 -15.12
CA LEU A 329 -19.95 -5.36 -14.63
C LEU A 329 -18.74 -4.98 -13.77
N HIS A 330 -17.89 -4.07 -14.24
CA HIS A 330 -16.73 -3.60 -13.47
C HIS A 330 -17.15 -2.89 -12.17
N TYR A 331 -18.21 -2.08 -12.21
CA TYR A 331 -18.77 -1.44 -11.02
C TYR A 331 -19.24 -2.48 -9.99
N VAL A 332 -20.06 -3.45 -10.41
CA VAL A 332 -20.58 -4.51 -9.53
C VAL A 332 -19.45 -5.36 -8.95
N LEU A 333 -18.44 -5.69 -9.76
CA LEU A 333 -17.26 -6.43 -9.31
C LEU A 333 -16.47 -5.64 -8.27
N SER A 334 -16.32 -4.32 -8.47
CA SER A 334 -15.59 -3.43 -7.55
C SER A 334 -16.31 -3.29 -6.21
N VAL A 335 -17.62 -3.02 -6.23
CA VAL A 335 -18.45 -2.93 -5.02
C VAL A 335 -18.55 -4.28 -4.31
N GLY A 336 -18.67 -5.38 -5.06
CA GLY A 336 -18.65 -6.74 -4.52
C GLY A 336 -17.33 -7.06 -3.82
N SER A 337 -16.20 -6.65 -4.40
CA SER A 337 -14.87 -6.83 -3.80
C SER A 337 -14.70 -6.01 -2.53
N LEU A 338 -15.19 -4.76 -2.52
CA LEU A 338 -15.18 -3.88 -1.35
C LEU A 338 -16.06 -4.42 -0.21
N ALA A 339 -17.25 -4.94 -0.53
CA ALA A 339 -18.13 -5.57 0.45
C ALA A 339 -17.50 -6.85 1.02
N LEU A 340 -16.84 -7.65 0.18
CA LEU A 340 -16.16 -8.86 0.60
C LEU A 340 -14.94 -8.56 1.49
N TRP A 341 -14.17 -7.50 1.19
CA TRP A 341 -13.09 -7.01 2.07
C TRP A 341 -13.61 -6.71 3.48
N GLY A 342 -14.66 -5.87 3.58
CA GLY A 342 -15.26 -5.52 4.87
C GLY A 342 -15.86 -6.73 5.59
N TYR A 343 -16.51 -7.63 4.85
CA TYR A 343 -17.09 -8.86 5.40
C TYR A 343 -16.02 -9.82 5.95
N LEU A 344 -14.92 -10.05 5.21
CA LEU A 344 -13.83 -10.93 5.65
C LEU A 344 -13.17 -10.40 6.92
N LEU A 345 -12.90 -9.09 6.96
CA LEU A 345 -12.35 -8.43 8.14
C LEU A 345 -13.28 -8.62 9.37
N HIS A 346 -14.56 -8.32 9.20
CA HIS A 346 -15.56 -8.45 10.27
C HIS A 346 -15.74 -9.91 10.71
N ARG A 347 -15.80 -10.86 9.76
CA ARG A 347 -15.95 -12.29 10.03
C ARG A 347 -14.74 -12.85 10.79
N TRP A 348 -13.53 -12.44 10.42
CA TRP A 348 -12.31 -12.86 11.12
C TRP A 348 -12.31 -12.36 12.57
N LEU A 349 -12.61 -11.07 12.78
CA LEU A 349 -12.70 -10.49 14.12
C LEU A 349 -13.78 -11.18 14.97
N ARG A 350 -14.94 -11.48 14.36
CA ARG A 350 -16.03 -12.21 15.03
C ARG A 350 -15.65 -13.64 15.39
N HIS A 351 -14.95 -14.36 14.50
CA HIS A 351 -14.57 -15.75 14.72
C HIS A 351 -13.68 -15.92 15.96
N TYR A 352 -12.76 -14.98 16.18
CA TYR A 352 -11.87 -14.96 17.35
C TYR A 352 -12.48 -14.26 18.58
N GLY A 353 -13.74 -13.82 18.52
CA GLY A 353 -14.46 -13.25 19.65
C GLY A 353 -14.08 -11.80 19.98
N ASN A 354 -13.36 -11.10 19.10
CA ASN A 354 -12.92 -9.71 19.30
C ASN A 354 -14.07 -8.68 19.20
N LEU A 355 -15.25 -9.08 18.71
CA LEU A 355 -16.42 -8.21 18.54
C LEU A 355 -17.47 -8.31 19.65
N ASN A 356 -17.20 -9.07 20.71
CA ASN A 356 -18.19 -9.32 21.78
C ASN A 356 -18.23 -8.22 22.86
N CYS A 357 -17.45 -7.15 22.70
CA CYS A 357 -17.26 -6.09 23.71
C CYS A 357 -17.90 -4.77 23.27
N THR A 358 -18.16 -3.89 24.23
CA THR A 358 -18.49 -2.48 23.98
C THR A 358 -17.22 -1.62 24.01
N SER A 359 -16.22 -1.93 23.19
CA SER A 359 -14.99 -1.13 23.07
C SER A 359 -15.03 -0.18 21.87
N LEU A 360 -14.15 0.83 21.87
CA LEU A 360 -14.01 1.78 20.77
C LEU A 360 -13.57 1.10 19.46
N THR A 361 -12.76 0.04 19.58
CA THR A 361 -12.32 -0.79 18.44
C THR A 361 -13.46 -1.57 17.81
N VAL A 362 -14.39 -2.10 18.61
CA VAL A 362 -15.59 -2.77 18.11
C VAL A 362 -16.51 -1.76 17.41
N PHE A 363 -16.64 -0.54 17.94
CA PHE A 363 -17.38 0.52 17.24
C PHE A 363 -16.79 0.81 15.85
N SER A 364 -15.47 0.91 15.75
CA SER A 364 -14.77 1.11 14.48
C SER A 364 -15.04 -0.04 13.49
N ALA A 365 -14.86 -1.29 13.92
CA ALA A 365 -15.05 -2.47 13.07
C ALA A 365 -16.52 -2.73 12.67
N CYS A 366 -17.49 -2.38 13.51
CA CYS A 366 -18.91 -2.65 13.28
C CYS A 366 -19.64 -1.51 12.56
N PHE A 367 -19.21 -0.26 12.74
CA PHE A 367 -19.93 0.91 12.20
C PHE A 367 -19.08 1.72 11.23
N LEU A 368 -17.85 2.10 11.61
CA LEU A 368 -17.03 2.97 10.76
C LEU A 368 -16.61 2.27 9.47
N VAL A 369 -16.17 1.01 9.54
CA VAL A 369 -15.76 0.23 8.36
C VAL A 369 -16.91 0.04 7.36
N PRO A 370 -18.10 -0.48 7.74
CA PRO A 370 -19.21 -0.63 6.80
C PRO A 370 -19.70 0.71 6.23
N LEU A 371 -19.75 1.76 7.05
CA LEU A 371 -20.16 3.09 6.59
C LEU A 371 -19.17 3.66 5.57
N ALA A 372 -17.86 3.50 5.81
CA ALA A 372 -16.82 3.87 4.85
C ALA A 372 -16.98 3.11 3.52
N CYS A 373 -17.21 1.79 3.56
CA CYS A 373 -17.47 1.00 2.35
C CYS A 373 -18.68 1.51 1.56
N VAL A 374 -19.77 1.89 2.24
CA VAL A 374 -20.96 2.47 1.58
C VAL A 374 -20.63 3.82 0.95
N CYS A 375 -19.94 4.71 1.67
CA CYS A 375 -19.53 6.02 1.14
C CYS A 375 -18.60 5.88 -0.08
N MET A 376 -17.67 4.93 -0.06
CA MET A 376 -16.79 4.61 -1.20
C MET A 376 -17.57 4.06 -2.40
N GLY A 377 -18.48 3.11 -2.18
CA GLY A 377 -19.32 2.58 -3.26
C GLY A 377 -20.18 3.66 -3.91
N LEU A 378 -20.76 4.57 -3.11
CA LEU A 378 -21.49 5.73 -3.62
C LEU A 378 -20.58 6.70 -4.38
N HIS A 379 -19.36 6.95 -3.89
CA HIS A 379 -18.39 7.78 -4.59
C HIS A 379 -18.08 7.21 -5.99
N TRP A 380 -17.86 5.90 -6.09
CA TRP A 380 -17.63 5.21 -7.36
C TRP A 380 -18.84 5.20 -8.27
N ALA A 381 -20.06 5.14 -7.72
CA ALA A 381 -21.28 5.25 -8.51
C ALA A 381 -21.37 6.62 -9.21
N VAL A 382 -21.03 7.68 -8.47
CA VAL A 382 -21.02 9.05 -8.98
C VAL A 382 -19.86 9.28 -9.96
N SER A 383 -18.69 8.68 -9.74
CA SER A 383 -17.57 8.79 -10.70
C SER A 383 -17.82 8.01 -12.00
N ALA A 384 -18.67 6.98 -11.98
CA ALA A 384 -19.02 6.19 -13.16
C ALA A 384 -20.02 6.89 -14.10
N THR A 385 -20.68 7.98 -13.69
CA THR A 385 -21.65 8.68 -14.54
C THR A 385 -20.94 9.54 -15.61
N PRO A 386 -21.25 9.36 -16.91
CA PRO A 386 -20.67 10.18 -17.97
C PRO A 386 -21.20 11.63 -17.91
N GLU A 387 -20.30 12.59 -18.13
CA GLU A 387 -20.53 14.03 -17.95
C GLU A 387 -21.72 14.58 -18.76
N ASP A 388 -22.02 13.99 -19.91
CA ASP A 388 -23.02 14.51 -20.85
C ASP A 388 -24.47 14.15 -20.51
N THR A 389 -24.72 13.18 -19.62
CA THR A 389 -26.07 12.60 -19.45
C THR A 389 -26.95 13.39 -18.48
N PHE A 390 -26.37 14.07 -17.49
CA PHE A 390 -27.13 14.72 -16.41
C PHE A 390 -26.68 16.16 -16.16
N ARG A 391 -26.79 17.03 -17.18
CA ARG A 391 -26.44 18.46 -17.06
C ARG A 391 -27.12 19.16 -15.88
N ASN A 392 -28.38 18.81 -15.58
CA ASN A 392 -29.16 19.39 -14.48
C ASN A 392 -28.70 18.94 -13.08
N LEU A 393 -27.92 17.85 -12.97
CA LEU A 393 -27.38 17.34 -11.71
C LEU A 393 -25.87 17.55 -11.59
N SER A 394 -25.25 18.28 -12.52
CA SER A 394 -23.80 18.50 -12.57
C SER A 394 -23.26 19.14 -11.29
N GLU A 395 -23.99 20.09 -10.69
CA GLU A 395 -23.63 20.68 -9.40
C GLU A 395 -23.67 19.66 -8.25
N LEU A 396 -24.70 18.82 -8.20
CA LEU A 396 -24.84 17.78 -7.18
C LEU A 396 -23.77 16.69 -7.33
N ILE A 397 -23.46 16.29 -8.57
CA ILE A 397 -22.39 15.34 -8.90
C ILE A 397 -21.04 15.91 -8.47
N GLY A 398 -20.74 17.17 -8.81
CA GLY A 398 -19.52 17.85 -8.39
C GLY A 398 -19.41 17.93 -6.87
N LEU A 399 -20.52 18.25 -6.18
CA LEU A 399 -20.57 18.27 -4.72
C LEU A 399 -20.34 16.87 -4.12
N ALA A 400 -20.99 15.84 -4.65
CA ALA A 400 -20.82 14.46 -4.20
C ALA A 400 -19.38 13.94 -4.41
N GLN A 401 -18.71 14.30 -5.51
CA GLN A 401 -17.31 13.97 -5.78
C GLN A 401 -16.33 14.61 -4.78
N VAL A 402 -16.72 15.71 -4.13
CA VAL A 402 -15.94 16.35 -3.06
C VAL A 402 -16.27 15.76 -1.69
N PHE A 403 -17.56 15.70 -1.34
CA PHE A 403 -17.98 15.34 0.01
C PHE A 403 -17.82 13.85 0.32
N LEU A 404 -18.12 12.94 -0.61
CA LEU A 404 -18.08 11.49 -0.32
C LEU A 404 -16.65 10.99 0.02
N PRO A 405 -15.58 11.34 -0.74
CA PRO A 405 -14.23 10.97 -0.36
C PRO A 405 -13.79 11.62 0.95
N ARG A 406 -14.14 12.88 1.22
CA ARG A 406 -13.78 13.57 2.46
C ARG A 406 -14.43 12.95 3.68
N VAL A 407 -15.71 12.61 3.60
CA VAL A 407 -16.42 11.89 4.66
C VAL A 407 -15.74 10.53 4.90
N THR A 408 -15.40 9.82 3.83
CA THR A 408 -14.67 8.54 3.94
C THR A 408 -13.31 8.72 4.64
N PHE A 409 -12.51 9.72 4.26
CA PHE A 409 -11.25 10.02 4.95
C PHE A 409 -11.45 10.33 6.44
N CYS A 410 -12.47 11.12 6.79
CA CYS A 410 -12.80 11.44 8.17
C CYS A 410 -13.20 10.17 8.97
N LEU A 411 -14.03 9.30 8.38
CA LEU A 411 -14.47 8.06 9.02
C LEU A 411 -13.30 7.10 9.25
N LEU A 412 -12.44 6.91 8.24
CA LEU A 412 -11.27 6.03 8.34
C LEU A 412 -10.21 6.62 9.27
N GLY A 413 -9.98 7.94 9.22
CA GLY A 413 -9.09 8.64 10.15
C GLY A 413 -9.57 8.54 11.60
N LEU A 414 -10.88 8.69 11.85
CA LEU A 414 -11.48 8.44 13.16
C LEU A 414 -11.27 6.99 13.59
N GLY A 415 -11.48 6.01 12.70
CA GLY A 415 -11.24 4.60 12.98
C GLY A 415 -9.80 4.30 13.38
N LEU A 416 -8.82 4.88 12.68
CA LEU A 416 -7.39 4.78 12.98
C LEU A 416 -7.04 5.45 14.32
N LEU A 417 -7.60 6.62 14.59
CA LEU A 417 -7.41 7.33 15.86
C LEU A 417 -7.96 6.53 17.04
N LEU A 418 -9.18 5.98 16.92
CA LEU A 418 -9.78 5.16 17.97
C LEU A 418 -8.96 3.90 18.25
N LEU A 419 -8.41 3.27 17.21
CA LEU A 419 -7.51 2.13 17.36
C LEU A 419 -6.19 2.51 18.04
N TRP A 420 -5.66 3.71 17.78
CA TRP A 420 -4.45 4.20 18.42
C TRP A 420 -4.66 4.53 19.90
N VAL A 421 -5.84 5.08 20.25
CA VAL A 421 -6.20 5.42 21.64
C VAL A 421 -6.48 4.17 22.47
N ASP A 422 -7.15 3.17 21.90
CA ASP A 422 -7.49 1.91 22.57
C ASP A 422 -7.08 0.71 21.71
N PRO A 423 -5.79 0.30 21.74
CA PRO A 423 -5.29 -0.79 20.90
C PRO A 423 -5.73 -2.19 21.39
N MET A 424 -6.32 -2.30 22.58
CA MET A 424 -6.62 -3.58 23.20
C MET A 424 -8.00 -4.09 22.76
N THR A 425 -8.03 -5.14 21.92
CA THR A 425 -9.27 -5.79 21.48
C THR A 425 -9.72 -6.94 22.40
N VAL A 426 -9.35 -6.88 23.69
CA VAL A 426 -9.60 -7.95 24.67
C VAL A 426 -10.87 -7.65 25.45
N PHE A 427 -11.77 -8.63 25.54
CA PHE A 427 -12.89 -8.56 26.48
C PHE A 427 -12.43 -9.05 27.84
N LEU A 428 -12.62 -8.26 28.89
CA LEU A 428 -12.51 -8.73 30.28
C LEU A 428 -13.92 -8.73 30.87
N LYS A 429 -14.49 -9.92 31.05
CA LYS A 429 -15.77 -10.05 31.74
C LYS A 429 -15.52 -10.04 33.24
N SER A 430 -15.65 -8.87 33.88
CA SER A 430 -15.58 -8.77 35.33
C SER A 430 -16.73 -9.59 35.95
N LYS A 431 -16.40 -10.65 36.70
CA LYS A 431 -17.40 -11.33 37.54
C LYS A 431 -17.95 -10.29 38.52
N THR A 432 -19.26 -10.09 38.52
CA THR A 432 -19.94 -9.30 39.55
C THR A 432 -19.61 -9.90 40.92
N PRO A 433 -19.17 -9.12 41.92
CA PRO A 433 -18.90 -9.65 43.25
C PRO A 433 -20.19 -10.29 43.79
N LEU A 434 -20.05 -11.52 44.26
CA LEU A 434 -21.12 -12.42 44.66
C LEU A 434 -21.72 -12.00 46.02
N ASN A 435 -22.14 -10.74 46.18
CA ASN A 435 -22.69 -10.23 47.44
C ASN A 435 -24.22 -10.05 47.43
N SER A 436 -24.96 -10.64 46.48
CA SER A 436 -26.42 -10.48 46.46
C SER A 436 -27.27 -11.72 46.12
N ARG A 437 -26.72 -12.94 46.17
CA ARG A 437 -27.56 -14.16 46.09
C ARG A 437 -27.10 -15.23 47.07
N GLY A 438 -27.32 -14.94 48.35
CA GLY A 438 -27.62 -15.98 49.32
C GLY A 438 -28.98 -16.58 49.00
N THR A 439 -29.04 -17.53 48.07
CA THR A 439 -30.17 -18.45 47.96
C THR A 439 -29.60 -19.82 47.62
N SER A 440 -29.37 -20.61 48.67
CA SER A 440 -29.23 -22.05 48.57
C SER A 440 -30.36 -22.59 47.69
N LEU A 441 -30.05 -23.05 46.47
CA LEU A 441 -31.04 -23.77 45.67
C LEU A 441 -31.51 -24.98 46.48
N PRO A 442 -32.83 -25.21 46.62
CA PRO A 442 -33.34 -26.38 47.31
C PRO A 442 -32.85 -27.65 46.60
N PRO A 443 -32.57 -28.74 47.34
CA PRO A 443 -32.13 -30.00 46.72
C PRO A 443 -33.17 -30.49 45.72
N PRO A 444 -32.76 -31.19 44.64
CA PRO A 444 -33.68 -31.73 43.66
C PRO A 444 -34.67 -32.65 44.38
N LYS A 445 -35.93 -32.24 44.48
CA LYS A 445 -37.00 -33.14 44.90
C LYS A 445 -37.29 -34.07 43.73
N TYR A 446 -36.55 -35.17 43.67
CA TYR A 446 -36.91 -36.31 42.83
C TYR A 446 -38.25 -36.86 43.35
N ARG A 447 -39.34 -36.52 42.68
CA ARG A 447 -40.62 -37.20 42.86
C ARG A 447 -40.83 -38.00 41.59
N ALA A 448 -40.52 -39.30 41.64
CA ALA A 448 -40.87 -40.22 40.57
C ALA A 448 -42.38 -40.12 40.35
N SER A 449 -42.79 -39.43 39.30
CA SER A 449 -44.18 -39.41 38.86
C SER A 449 -44.32 -40.57 37.88
N THR A 450 -45.14 -41.55 38.21
CA THR A 450 -45.32 -42.79 37.43
C THR A 450 -46.12 -42.59 36.14
N GLY A 451 -45.98 -41.45 35.45
CA GLY A 451 -46.87 -41.10 34.33
C GLY A 451 -46.34 -40.14 33.26
N ILE A 452 -45.05 -39.76 33.28
CA ILE A 452 -44.47 -38.86 32.25
C ILE A 452 -43.47 -39.64 31.39
N SER A 453 -43.40 -39.34 30.09
CA SER A 453 -42.49 -40.00 29.16
C SER A 453 -41.01 -39.73 29.52
N PRO A 454 -40.12 -40.73 29.39
CA PRO A 454 -38.71 -40.63 29.82
C PRO A 454 -37.93 -39.50 29.11
N GLN A 455 -38.34 -39.11 27.90
CA GLN A 455 -37.75 -37.98 27.17
C GLN A 455 -38.02 -36.62 27.84
N ALA A 456 -39.21 -36.41 28.40
CA ALA A 456 -39.57 -35.14 29.04
C ALA A 456 -38.86 -34.94 30.39
N GLU A 457 -38.61 -36.05 31.11
CA GLU A 457 -37.81 -36.04 32.35
C GLU A 457 -36.34 -35.69 32.08
N LEU A 458 -35.75 -36.23 31.01
CA LEU A 458 -34.38 -35.92 30.61
C LEU A 458 -34.22 -34.45 30.21
N HIS A 459 -35.20 -33.87 29.50
CA HIS A 459 -35.21 -32.46 29.13
C HIS A 459 -35.25 -31.51 30.34
N HIS A 460 -35.85 -31.92 31.46
CA HIS A 460 -35.85 -31.14 32.70
C HIS A 460 -34.58 -31.30 33.54
N LEU A 461 -33.92 -32.47 33.45
CA LEU A 461 -32.70 -32.78 34.21
C LEU A 461 -31.44 -32.13 33.63
N ILE A 462 -31.30 -32.08 32.29
CA ILE A 462 -30.09 -31.55 31.63
C ILE A 462 -29.79 -30.09 32.03
N PRO A 463 -30.75 -29.15 32.03
CA PRO A 463 -30.48 -27.76 32.43
C PRO A 463 -30.05 -27.64 33.90
N GLN A 464 -30.63 -28.45 34.79
CA GLN A 464 -30.32 -28.44 36.22
C GLN A 464 -28.94 -29.04 36.49
N LEU A 465 -28.56 -30.11 35.79
CA LEU A 465 -27.22 -30.69 35.85
C LEU A 465 -26.18 -29.71 35.31
N TYR A 466 -26.46 -29.07 34.17
CA TYR A 466 -25.57 -28.06 33.57
C TYR A 466 -25.35 -26.87 34.50
N GLN A 467 -26.41 -26.34 35.12
CA GLN A 467 -26.32 -25.25 36.09
C GLN A 467 -25.47 -25.66 37.31
N ARG A 468 -25.58 -26.90 37.78
CA ARG A 468 -24.82 -27.38 38.94
C ARG A 468 -23.36 -27.67 38.61
N ILE A 469 -23.08 -28.25 37.44
CA ILE A 469 -21.71 -28.46 36.94
C ILE A 469 -21.03 -27.11 36.75
N ARG A 470 -21.75 -26.12 36.20
CA ARG A 470 -21.27 -24.74 36.07
C ARG A 470 -20.95 -24.10 37.42
N HIS A 471 -21.85 -24.19 38.41
CA HIS A 471 -21.59 -23.68 39.75
C HIS A 471 -20.44 -24.42 40.46
N SER A 472 -20.33 -25.74 40.30
CA SER A 472 -19.23 -26.54 40.86
C SER A 472 -17.86 -26.18 40.25
N LEU A 473 -17.81 -25.93 38.93
CA LEU A 473 -16.62 -25.40 38.26
C LEU A 473 -16.28 -23.96 38.67
N GLU A 474 -17.30 -23.18 39.04
CA GLU A 474 -17.13 -21.81 39.55
C GLU A 474 -16.65 -21.76 41.01
N ASP A 475 -17.09 -22.71 41.87
CA ASP A 475 -16.75 -22.79 43.30
C ASP A 475 -15.48 -23.63 43.59
N GLY A 476 -15.21 -24.66 42.79
CA GLY A 476 -14.09 -25.60 42.98
C GLY A 476 -12.69 -25.03 42.76
N GLY A 477 -12.58 -23.75 42.36
CA GLY A 477 -11.32 -23.02 42.29
C GLY A 477 -10.86 -22.41 43.63
N THR A 478 -11.63 -22.60 44.71
CA THR A 478 -11.43 -21.85 45.97
C THR A 478 -10.95 -22.70 47.15
N GLU A 479 -10.76 -24.01 46.99
CA GLU A 479 -10.31 -24.89 48.07
C GLU A 479 -9.04 -25.69 47.69
N SER A 480 -7.92 -25.00 47.47
CA SER A 480 -6.58 -25.60 47.66
C SER A 480 -5.48 -24.53 47.76
N GLY A 481 -5.01 -24.26 49.00
CA GLY A 481 -3.68 -23.69 49.27
C GLY A 481 -3.49 -22.19 48.99
N GLU A 482 -2.85 -21.50 49.93
CA GLU A 482 -2.45 -20.09 49.83
C GLU A 482 -1.71 -19.78 48.52
N THR A 483 -2.31 -18.99 47.62
CA THR A 483 -1.63 -18.01 46.74
C THR A 483 -2.65 -17.27 45.85
N ASP A 484 -2.57 -15.94 45.84
CA ASP A 484 -3.19 -14.98 44.92
C ASP A 484 -4.74 -14.99 44.79
N SER A 485 -5.37 -14.20 45.66
CA SER A 485 -6.76 -13.75 45.56
C SER A 485 -6.99 -12.84 44.34
N ARG A 486 -6.93 -13.40 43.13
CA ARG A 486 -7.35 -12.72 41.89
C ARG A 486 -8.58 -13.43 41.34
N PRO A 487 -9.71 -12.73 41.16
CA PRO A 487 -10.91 -13.36 40.60
C PRO A 487 -10.58 -13.91 39.21
N ALA A 488 -10.95 -15.16 38.93
CA ALA A 488 -10.84 -15.73 37.58
C ALA A 488 -11.72 -14.92 36.62
N VAL A 489 -11.10 -14.03 35.82
CA VAL A 489 -11.75 -13.19 34.81
C VAL A 489 -11.83 -13.98 33.51
N GLU A 490 -13.04 -14.18 32.97
CA GLU A 490 -13.22 -14.74 31.64
C GLU A 490 -12.77 -13.69 30.61
N ALA A 491 -11.65 -13.93 29.94
CA ALA A 491 -11.11 -13.07 28.90
C ALA A 491 -11.37 -13.66 27.50
N TYR A 492 -12.03 -12.90 26.62
CA TYR A 492 -12.23 -13.28 25.20
C TYR A 492 -11.28 -12.48 24.31
N GLY A 493 -10.79 -13.09 23.23
CA GLY A 493 -9.83 -12.46 22.32
C GLY A 493 -8.36 -12.50 22.80
N LEU A 494 -8.06 -13.19 23.91
CA LEU A 494 -6.70 -13.27 24.47
C LEU A 494 -5.68 -13.88 23.48
N GLY A 495 -6.10 -14.84 22.66
CA GLY A 495 -5.23 -15.43 21.63
C GLY A 495 -4.90 -14.49 20.47
N THR A 496 -5.64 -13.39 20.32
CA THR A 496 -5.50 -12.43 19.21
C THR A 496 -5.24 -11.01 19.69
N VAL A 497 -4.76 -10.81 20.92
CA VAL A 497 -4.51 -9.47 21.51
C VAL A 497 -3.67 -8.59 20.58
N TYR A 498 -2.64 -9.14 19.95
CA TYR A 498 -1.75 -8.40 19.05
C TYR A 498 -2.19 -8.48 17.58
N SER A 499 -2.74 -9.61 17.14
CA SER A 499 -3.08 -9.81 15.74
C SER A 499 -4.37 -9.10 15.34
N ALA A 500 -5.37 -9.02 16.23
CA ALA A 500 -6.63 -8.35 15.94
C ALA A 500 -6.52 -6.83 15.71
N PRO A 501 -5.82 -6.05 16.55
CA PRO A 501 -5.61 -4.63 16.26
C PRO A 501 -4.77 -4.43 14.99
N LEU A 502 -3.79 -5.30 14.71
CA LEU A 502 -2.99 -5.22 13.49
C LEU A 502 -3.83 -5.52 12.23
N VAL A 503 -4.67 -6.57 12.27
CA VAL A 503 -5.61 -6.89 11.18
C VAL A 503 -6.61 -5.76 10.96
N LEU A 504 -7.12 -5.13 12.03
CA LEU A 504 -8.00 -3.97 11.93
C LEU A 504 -7.28 -2.73 11.38
N LEU A 505 -6.01 -2.50 11.78
CA LEU A 505 -5.16 -1.44 11.24
C LEU A 505 -4.94 -1.63 9.74
N CYS A 506 -4.50 -2.81 9.31
CA CYS A 506 -4.33 -3.15 7.89
C CYS A 506 -5.66 -3.04 7.12
N GLY A 507 -6.78 -3.43 7.74
CA GLY A 507 -8.13 -3.31 7.18
C GLY A 507 -8.54 -1.86 6.92
N LEU A 508 -8.33 -0.97 7.89
CA LEU A 508 -8.63 0.46 7.79
C LEU A 508 -7.68 1.17 6.82
N LEU A 509 -6.38 0.89 6.94
CA LEU A 509 -5.36 1.46 6.06
C LEU A 509 -5.57 1.00 4.61
N GLY A 510 -5.90 -0.27 4.39
CA GLY A 510 -6.25 -0.79 3.07
C GLY A 510 -7.43 -0.07 2.43
N LEU A 511 -8.44 0.34 3.21
CA LEU A 511 -9.55 1.17 2.70
C LEU A 511 -9.11 2.60 2.36
N VAL A 512 -8.22 3.20 3.16
CA VAL A 512 -7.64 4.53 2.84
C VAL A 512 -6.87 4.46 1.53
N LEU A 513 -6.04 3.44 1.38
CA LEU A 513 -5.21 3.23 0.19
C LEU A 513 -6.07 2.89 -1.04
N LEU A 514 -7.11 2.07 -0.89
CA LEU A 514 -8.06 1.74 -1.96
C LEU A 514 -8.84 2.98 -2.43
N LEU A 515 -9.19 3.89 -1.53
CA LEU A 515 -9.83 5.16 -1.91
C LEU A 515 -8.95 6.02 -2.83
N LEU A 516 -7.62 5.89 -2.73
CA LEU A 516 -6.65 6.59 -3.57
C LEU A 516 -6.43 5.92 -4.93
N HIS A 517 -7.05 4.78 -5.19
CA HIS A 517 -6.95 4.04 -6.44
C HIS A 517 -8.24 4.13 -7.26
N PRO A 518 -8.17 3.89 -8.58
CA PRO A 518 -9.37 3.69 -9.39
C PRO A 518 -10.22 2.54 -8.85
N GLU A 519 -11.54 2.65 -9.02
CA GLU A 519 -12.52 1.67 -8.54
C GLU A 519 -12.23 0.23 -8.98
N GLY A 520 -11.71 0.03 -10.21
CA GLY A 520 -11.35 -1.29 -10.74
C GLY A 520 -10.27 -2.01 -9.93
N MET A 521 -9.54 -1.30 -9.07
CA MET A 521 -8.48 -1.86 -8.23
C MET A 521 -9.00 -2.51 -6.94
N ALA A 522 -10.30 -2.38 -6.64
CA ALA A 522 -10.90 -3.01 -5.45
C ALA A 522 -10.70 -4.53 -5.42
N LEU A 523 -10.76 -5.18 -6.59
CA LEU A 523 -10.47 -6.61 -6.70
C LEU A 523 -8.98 -6.90 -6.44
N ALA A 524 -8.05 -6.07 -6.92
CA ALA A 524 -6.63 -6.24 -6.64
C ALA A 524 -6.34 -6.12 -5.12
N PHE A 525 -6.96 -5.18 -4.42
CA PHE A 525 -6.85 -5.08 -2.96
C PHE A 525 -7.46 -6.31 -2.26
N LEU A 526 -8.62 -6.80 -2.69
CA LEU A 526 -9.17 -8.04 -2.15
C LEU A 526 -8.20 -9.22 -2.32
N LEU A 527 -7.58 -9.36 -3.49
CA LEU A 527 -6.57 -10.40 -3.74
C LEU A 527 -5.33 -10.20 -2.86
N LEU A 528 -4.93 -8.96 -2.61
CA LEU A 528 -3.85 -8.63 -1.67
C LEU A 528 -4.14 -9.18 -0.28
N LEU A 529 -5.35 -8.97 0.25
CA LEU A 529 -5.75 -9.50 1.56
C LEU A 529 -5.78 -11.03 1.58
N LEU A 530 -6.31 -11.64 0.52
CA LEU A 530 -6.39 -13.10 0.41
C LEU A 530 -5.00 -13.74 0.30
N GLU A 531 -4.10 -13.14 -0.47
CA GLU A 531 -2.73 -13.60 -0.64
C GLU A 531 -1.92 -13.42 0.65
N ALA A 532 -2.01 -12.27 1.31
CA ALA A 532 -1.38 -12.04 2.62
C ALA A 532 -1.87 -13.07 3.66
N GLY A 533 -3.19 -13.30 3.74
CA GLY A 533 -3.77 -14.33 4.59
C GLY A 533 -3.27 -15.74 4.25
N ALA A 534 -3.16 -16.07 2.96
CA ALA A 534 -2.66 -17.36 2.50
C ALA A 534 -1.19 -17.58 2.87
N VAL A 535 -0.31 -16.58 2.67
CA VAL A 535 1.11 -16.64 3.07
C VAL A 535 1.24 -16.88 4.57
N LEU A 536 0.48 -16.15 5.40
CA LEU A 536 0.50 -16.32 6.85
C LEU A 536 -0.01 -17.71 7.27
N HIS A 537 -1.08 -18.21 6.65
CA HIS A 537 -1.61 -19.54 6.96
C HIS A 537 -0.67 -20.67 6.52
N ILE A 538 -0.04 -20.56 5.34
CA ILE A 538 0.99 -21.50 4.87
C ILE A 538 2.16 -21.53 5.87
N HIS A 539 2.62 -20.36 6.31
CA HIS A 539 3.68 -20.27 7.31
C HIS A 539 3.26 -20.88 8.65
N ALA A 540 2.07 -20.55 9.16
CA ALA A 540 1.56 -21.09 10.41
C ALA A 540 1.42 -22.62 10.37
N CYS A 541 0.93 -23.19 9.26
CA CYS A 541 0.88 -24.64 9.05
C CYS A 541 2.28 -25.25 9.04
N SER A 542 3.22 -24.67 8.31
CA SER A 542 4.62 -25.12 8.26
C SER A 542 5.30 -25.08 9.64
N ALA A 543 5.11 -23.99 10.39
CA ALA A 543 5.66 -23.81 11.73
C ALA A 543 5.07 -24.82 12.73
N ASN A 544 3.75 -25.02 12.71
CA ASN A 544 3.09 -26.02 13.55
C ASN A 544 3.63 -27.43 13.28
N LEU A 545 3.74 -27.84 12.01
CA LEU A 545 4.31 -29.15 11.63
C LEU A 545 5.77 -29.30 12.05
N SER A 546 6.57 -28.24 11.90
CA SER A 546 8.00 -28.26 12.23
C SER A 546 8.24 -28.30 13.74
N SER A 547 7.44 -27.56 14.53
CA SER A 547 7.54 -27.52 15.99
C SER A 547 7.28 -28.87 16.65
N LEU A 548 6.43 -29.70 16.03
CA LEU A 548 6.11 -31.04 16.50
C LEU A 548 7.29 -32.01 16.38
N HIS A 549 8.25 -31.73 15.49
CA HIS A 549 9.44 -32.57 15.29
C HIS A 549 10.70 -32.00 15.95
N LYS A 550 10.83 -30.67 16.01
CA LYS A 550 11.96 -29.97 16.63
C LYS A 550 11.46 -29.06 17.76
N HIS A 551 11.70 -29.46 19.01
CA HIS A 551 11.61 -28.55 20.15
C HIS A 551 12.81 -27.60 20.12
N SER A 552 12.73 -26.55 19.31
CA SER A 552 13.65 -25.42 19.38
C SER A 552 13.04 -24.37 20.31
N ASN A 553 13.65 -24.17 21.48
CA ASN A 553 13.25 -23.12 22.42
C ASN A 553 13.74 -21.71 22.01
N GLY A 554 14.43 -21.58 20.87
CA GLY A 554 14.88 -20.30 20.34
C GLY A 554 13.91 -19.74 19.30
N PHE A 555 13.57 -18.46 19.40
CA PHE A 555 12.83 -17.75 18.34
C PHE A 555 13.80 -17.41 17.21
N SER A 556 13.57 -18.03 16.05
CA SER A 556 14.30 -17.83 14.80
C SER A 556 13.32 -17.42 13.71
N VAL A 557 13.57 -16.29 13.04
CA VAL A 557 12.72 -15.82 11.94
C VAL A 557 13.12 -16.56 10.66
N PRO A 558 12.25 -17.39 10.05
CA PRO A 558 12.58 -18.06 8.81
C PRO A 558 12.58 -17.06 7.65
N TRP A 559 13.65 -17.05 6.86
CA TRP A 559 13.79 -16.16 5.70
C TRP A 559 12.78 -16.44 4.57
N ALA A 560 12.30 -17.68 4.41
CA ALA A 560 11.37 -18.00 3.33
C ALA A 560 10.04 -17.21 3.42
N PRO A 561 9.30 -17.21 4.55
CA PRO A 561 8.14 -16.34 4.72
C PRO A 561 8.45 -14.85 4.58
N VAL A 562 9.60 -14.37 5.05
CA VAL A 562 10.01 -12.96 4.90
C VAL A 562 10.19 -12.59 3.43
N VAL A 563 10.88 -13.44 2.67
CA VAL A 563 11.06 -13.26 1.22
C VAL A 563 9.71 -13.35 0.51
N SER A 564 8.87 -14.33 0.83
CA SER A 564 7.50 -14.43 0.29
C SER A 564 6.68 -13.16 0.54
N TRP A 565 6.75 -12.61 1.76
CA TRP A 565 6.05 -11.39 2.14
C TRP A 565 6.54 -10.18 1.34
N SER A 566 7.86 -10.06 1.16
CA SER A 566 8.46 -8.98 0.34
C SER A 566 8.13 -9.11 -1.16
N LEU A 567 8.10 -10.33 -1.69
CA LEU A 567 7.72 -10.60 -3.08
C LEU A 567 6.23 -10.31 -3.31
N ALA A 568 5.36 -10.64 -2.35
CA ALA A 568 3.95 -10.30 -2.43
C ALA A 568 3.75 -8.77 -2.48
N ALA A 569 4.49 -8.02 -1.65
CA ALA A 569 4.46 -6.55 -1.69
C ALA A 569 4.88 -5.99 -3.07
N ALA A 570 5.96 -6.52 -3.65
CA ALA A 570 6.45 -6.11 -4.98
C ALA A 570 5.51 -6.56 -6.11
N GLN A 571 4.88 -7.72 -6.02
CA GLN A 571 3.87 -8.17 -6.97
C GLN A 571 2.69 -7.19 -6.97
N PHE A 572 2.17 -6.85 -5.79
CA PHE A 572 1.03 -5.97 -5.69
C PHE A 572 1.34 -4.53 -6.06
N PHE A 573 2.60 -4.09 -6.02
CA PHE A 573 3.00 -2.82 -6.63
C PHE A 573 2.69 -2.81 -8.14
N HIS A 574 2.98 -3.91 -8.84
CA HIS A 574 2.63 -4.04 -10.25
C HIS A 574 1.14 -4.32 -10.48
N ALA A 575 0.50 -5.12 -9.61
CA ALA A 575 -0.93 -5.42 -9.70
C ALA A 575 -1.83 -4.24 -9.29
N THR A 576 -1.28 -3.17 -8.69
CA THR A 576 -1.96 -1.88 -8.54
C THR A 576 -1.80 -0.96 -9.76
N GLY A 577 -1.14 -1.44 -10.83
CA GLY A 577 -0.94 -0.71 -12.08
C GLY A 577 0.26 0.23 -12.08
N HIS A 578 1.13 0.15 -11.07
CA HIS A 578 2.32 0.99 -10.97
C HIS A 578 3.48 0.40 -11.76
N LEU A 579 4.30 1.31 -12.27
CA LEU A 579 5.57 1.00 -12.91
C LEU A 579 6.65 1.85 -12.21
N PRO A 580 7.88 1.34 -12.06
CA PRO A 580 8.96 2.07 -11.40
C PRO A 580 9.59 3.08 -12.37
N THR A 581 8.78 3.95 -12.96
CA THR A 581 9.22 5.07 -13.80
C THR A 581 8.51 6.35 -13.38
N PHE A 582 9.19 7.50 -13.46
CA PHE A 582 8.60 8.79 -13.07
C PHE A 582 7.35 9.18 -13.88
N PRO A 583 7.28 8.93 -15.21
CA PRO A 583 6.10 9.28 -16.00
C PRO A 583 4.84 8.48 -15.64
N SER A 584 4.98 7.27 -15.07
CA SER A 584 3.85 6.41 -14.71
C SER A 584 3.26 6.69 -13.33
N ILE A 585 3.76 7.69 -12.60
CA ILE A 585 3.21 8.08 -11.30
C ILE A 585 1.74 8.48 -11.47
N GLN A 586 0.86 7.87 -10.68
CA GLN A 586 -0.57 8.09 -10.73
C GLN A 586 -0.97 9.39 -10.00
N TRP A 587 -0.67 10.54 -10.60
CA TRP A 587 -0.95 11.87 -10.02
C TRP A 587 -2.43 12.12 -9.72
N GLY A 588 -3.35 11.35 -10.30
CA GLY A 588 -4.78 11.42 -10.01
C GLY A 588 -5.10 11.22 -8.52
N ALA A 589 -4.29 10.42 -7.81
CA ALA A 589 -4.46 10.18 -6.37
C ALA A 589 -4.38 11.46 -5.52
N ALA A 590 -3.63 12.48 -5.98
CA ALA A 590 -3.56 13.76 -5.30
C ALA A 590 -4.93 14.44 -5.21
N PHE A 591 -5.80 14.26 -6.20
CA PHE A 591 -7.02 15.05 -6.36
C PHE A 591 -8.28 14.38 -5.78
N VAL A 592 -8.15 13.22 -5.14
CA VAL A 592 -9.28 12.50 -4.52
C VAL A 592 -9.84 13.32 -3.35
N GLY A 593 -11.06 13.84 -3.51
CA GLY A 593 -11.69 14.76 -2.54
C GLY A 593 -11.23 16.22 -2.66
N PHE A 594 -10.33 16.54 -3.60
CA PHE A 594 -9.77 17.88 -3.83
C PHE A 594 -9.69 18.23 -5.33
N PRO A 595 -10.82 18.22 -6.07
CA PRO A 595 -10.82 18.44 -7.52
C PRO A 595 -10.36 19.84 -7.93
N GLN A 596 -10.46 20.83 -7.04
CA GLN A 596 -10.00 22.21 -7.29
C GLN A 596 -8.50 22.42 -7.02
N GLY A 597 -7.77 21.38 -6.64
CA GLY A 597 -6.35 21.45 -6.31
C GLY A 597 -6.06 21.77 -4.83
N HIS A 598 -4.79 22.06 -4.54
CA HIS A 598 -4.25 22.15 -3.18
C HIS A 598 -3.54 23.47 -2.94
N THR A 599 -3.68 24.03 -1.74
CA THR A 599 -2.84 25.11 -1.24
C THR A 599 -1.59 24.52 -0.58
N GLY A 600 -0.55 24.22 -1.39
CA GLY A 600 0.71 23.63 -0.95
C GLY A 600 0.96 22.22 -1.48
N THR A 601 2.19 21.72 -1.29
CA THR A 601 2.67 20.47 -1.90
C THR A 601 2.68 19.27 -0.95
N ALA A 602 2.60 19.47 0.37
CA ALA A 602 2.76 18.39 1.35
C ALA A 602 1.62 17.36 1.32
N LEU A 603 0.37 17.81 1.32
CA LEU A 603 -0.80 16.93 1.23
C LEU A 603 -0.85 16.13 -0.10
N PRO A 604 -0.76 16.76 -1.29
CA PRO A 604 -0.81 16.00 -2.54
C PRO A 604 0.39 15.06 -2.69
N ALA A 605 1.58 15.45 -2.21
CA ALA A 605 2.74 14.55 -2.19
C ALA A 605 2.50 13.34 -1.27
N SER A 606 1.87 13.54 -0.11
CA SER A 606 1.54 12.44 0.81
C SER A 606 0.53 11.47 0.20
N LEU A 607 -0.53 11.98 -0.44
CA LEU A 607 -1.54 11.12 -1.10
C LEU A 607 -0.95 10.32 -2.27
N VAL A 608 -0.10 10.94 -3.08
CA VAL A 608 0.60 10.24 -4.18
C VAL A 608 1.59 9.21 -3.64
N THR A 609 2.27 9.51 -2.54
CA THR A 609 3.18 8.55 -1.88
C THR A 609 2.41 7.35 -1.34
N LEU A 610 1.30 7.59 -0.63
CA LEU A 610 0.42 6.53 -0.14
C LEU A 610 -0.11 5.65 -1.28
N ASN A 611 -0.58 6.26 -2.37
CA ASN A 611 -0.99 5.52 -3.57
C ASN A 611 0.16 4.69 -4.16
N THR A 612 1.34 5.28 -4.34
CA THR A 612 2.48 4.63 -4.99
C THR A 612 3.02 3.44 -4.19
N PHE A 613 3.07 3.56 -2.86
CA PHE A 613 3.62 2.52 -1.97
C PHE A 613 2.54 1.71 -1.24
N SER A 614 1.31 1.68 -1.75
CA SER A 614 0.17 1.06 -1.06
C SER A 614 0.43 -0.40 -0.67
N SER A 615 0.93 -1.23 -1.58
CA SER A 615 1.25 -2.62 -1.26
C SER A 615 2.33 -2.72 -0.20
N HIS A 616 3.44 -2.01 -0.37
CA HIS A 616 4.55 -1.99 0.58
C HIS A 616 4.14 -1.49 1.97
N ILE A 617 3.20 -0.55 2.07
CA ILE A 617 2.66 -0.06 3.34
C ILE A 617 1.83 -1.13 4.05
N ILE A 618 1.02 -1.92 3.32
CA ILE A 618 0.21 -2.98 3.93
C ILE A 618 1.07 -4.17 4.38
N PHE A 619 2.16 -4.46 3.66
CA PHE A 619 3.09 -5.53 3.97
C PHE A 619 4.24 -5.10 4.91
N ALA A 620 4.31 -3.82 5.32
CA ALA A 620 5.27 -3.35 6.33
C ALA A 620 4.76 -3.65 7.75
#